data_AF-A0A1W1V926-F1
#
_entry.id   AF-A0A1W1V926-F1
#
_cell.length_a   1.000
_cell.length_b   1.000
_cell.length_c   1.000
_cell.angle_alpha   90.00
_cell.angle_beta   90.00
_cell.angle_gamma   90.00
#
_symmetry.space_group_name_H-M   'P 1'
#
loop_
_entity.id
_entity.type
_entity.pdbx_description
1 polymer ?
#
loop_
_entity_poly.entity_id
_entity_poly.type
_entity_poly.pdbx_seq_one_letter_code
_entity_poly.pdbx_strand_id
1 'polypeptide(L)'
;MNWLISANGSIYRHSDAFEKMGYVDWRQTANYEVGDIIYIYSTRPLSKIEFKCIVEKIDIQFKDITDDKEFWINEDEYYKWKKRLYSRIRLIERTAGGNLTLNKLKENGLKAAPQGPIKLKDDILSYIEKYFHKDLTDITFPDEIPNEEGLYEGVGVSVKVSRYERSSIARKKCIEYHGSDCIVCGFSFGKVYGDFAEGFIHVHHVTPLSEINAEYKVDYKNDLIPVCPNCHAMLHKKKGSEYLSIEQLKEIIKRK
;
A
#
# COMPACT_ATOMS: atom_id res chain seq x y z
N MET A 1 -20.33 9.46 -4.66
CA MET A 1 -20.98 8.55 -3.69
C MET A 1 -19.96 7.53 -3.16
N ASN A 2 -20.22 6.87 -2.04
CA ASN A 2 -19.30 5.91 -1.42
C ASN A 2 -19.89 4.49 -1.40
N TRP A 3 -19.15 3.52 -1.92
CA TRP A 3 -19.57 2.13 -2.05
C TRP A 3 -18.64 1.17 -1.34
N LEU A 4 -19.18 0.07 -0.83
CA LEU A 4 -18.43 -1.07 -0.32
C LEU A 4 -18.75 -2.29 -1.17
N ILE A 5 -17.73 -2.92 -1.74
CA ILE A 5 -17.84 -4.13 -2.55
C ILE A 5 -17.00 -5.26 -1.95
N SER A 6 -17.33 -6.50 -2.28
CA SER A 6 -16.55 -7.69 -1.87
C SER A 6 -15.67 -8.19 -3.00
N ALA A 7 -14.41 -8.54 -2.70
CA ALA A 7 -13.47 -9.16 -3.62
C ALA A 7 -12.97 -10.50 -3.07
N ASN A 8 -12.99 -11.53 -3.92
CA ASN A 8 -12.50 -12.86 -3.58
C ASN A 8 -11.14 -13.13 -4.23
N GLY A 9 -10.09 -13.08 -3.42
CA GLY A 9 -8.70 -13.30 -3.85
C GLY A 9 -8.43 -14.71 -4.38
N SER A 10 -9.26 -15.70 -4.03
CA SER A 10 -9.16 -17.07 -4.55
C SER A 10 -9.78 -17.25 -5.94
N ILE A 11 -10.50 -16.24 -6.46
CA ILE A 11 -11.04 -16.23 -7.83
C ILE A 11 -10.20 -15.31 -8.71
N TYR A 12 -9.94 -14.10 -8.21
CA TYR A 12 -9.21 -13.06 -8.93
C TYR A 12 -8.24 -12.37 -7.97
N ARG A 13 -6.95 -12.38 -8.31
CA ARG A 13 -5.85 -11.79 -7.54
C ARG A 13 -5.82 -10.27 -7.69
N HIS A 14 -6.91 -9.62 -7.32
CA HIS A 14 -7.10 -8.17 -7.40
C HIS A 14 -5.99 -7.37 -6.71
N SER A 15 -5.42 -7.87 -5.61
CA SER A 15 -4.25 -7.23 -4.98
C SER A 15 -3.06 -7.12 -5.95
N ASP A 16 -2.74 -8.21 -6.66
CA ASP A 16 -1.63 -8.27 -7.61
C ASP A 16 -1.95 -7.46 -8.88
N ALA A 17 -3.22 -7.47 -9.29
CA ALA A 17 -3.71 -6.67 -10.42
C ALA A 17 -3.58 -5.17 -10.16
N PHE A 18 -4.00 -4.70 -8.97
CA PHE A 18 -3.79 -3.31 -8.55
C PHE A 18 -2.31 -2.96 -8.40
N GLU A 19 -1.46 -3.87 -7.92
CA GLU A 19 -0.02 -3.67 -7.84
C GLU A 19 0.59 -3.45 -9.23
N LYS A 20 0.27 -4.29 -10.20
CA LYS A 20 0.85 -4.23 -11.55
C LYS A 20 0.30 -3.06 -12.36
N MET A 21 -1.00 -2.81 -12.29
CA MET A 21 -1.69 -1.91 -13.23
C MET A 21 -2.13 -0.59 -12.60
N GLY A 22 -2.23 -0.50 -11.27
CA GLY A 22 -2.75 0.67 -10.55
C GLY A 22 -4.28 0.85 -10.65
N TYR A 23 -4.95 0.05 -11.47
CA TYR A 23 -6.40 0.03 -11.64
C TYR A 23 -6.86 -1.37 -12.05
N VAL A 24 -8.16 -1.63 -11.95
CA VAL A 24 -8.80 -2.84 -12.49
C VAL A 24 -10.11 -2.49 -13.17
N ASP A 25 -10.47 -3.22 -14.23
CA ASP A 25 -11.78 -3.12 -14.84
C ASP A 25 -12.73 -4.06 -14.10
N TRP A 26 -13.49 -3.50 -13.16
CA TRP A 26 -14.34 -4.23 -12.25
C TRP A 26 -15.75 -4.38 -12.80
N ARG A 27 -16.37 -5.55 -12.60
CA ARG A 27 -17.74 -5.77 -13.07
C ARG A 27 -18.70 -4.74 -12.47
N GLN A 28 -19.40 -4.00 -13.34
CA GLN A 28 -20.38 -2.98 -12.96
C GLN A 28 -21.64 -3.67 -12.45
N THR A 29 -21.74 -3.81 -11.12
CA THR A 29 -22.84 -4.50 -10.42
C THR A 29 -23.77 -3.56 -9.67
N ALA A 30 -23.46 -2.27 -9.70
CA ALA A 30 -24.28 -1.17 -9.21
C ALA A 30 -24.18 0.02 -10.17
N ASN A 31 -25.02 1.02 -9.96
CA ASN A 31 -25.04 2.24 -10.74
C ASN A 31 -23.94 3.18 -10.24
N TYR A 32 -22.70 2.88 -10.62
CA TYR A 32 -21.56 3.73 -10.32
C TYR A 32 -21.56 4.96 -11.23
N GLU A 33 -21.07 6.06 -10.69
CA GLU A 33 -20.78 7.29 -11.44
C GLU A 33 -19.26 7.55 -11.44
N VAL A 34 -18.76 8.23 -12.48
CA VAL A 34 -17.35 8.66 -12.50
C VAL A 34 -17.11 9.62 -11.33
N GLY A 35 -16.06 9.35 -10.55
CA GLY A 35 -15.76 10.06 -9.31
C GLY A 35 -16.32 9.41 -8.05
N ASP A 36 -17.13 8.35 -8.16
CA ASP A 36 -17.52 7.54 -7.00
C ASP A 36 -16.30 6.90 -6.33
N ILE A 37 -16.35 6.80 -5.00
CA ILE A 37 -15.34 6.11 -4.19
C ILE A 37 -15.82 4.70 -3.89
N ILE A 38 -14.93 3.72 -4.07
CA ILE A 38 -15.19 2.31 -3.85
C ILE A 38 -14.19 1.77 -2.84
N TYR A 39 -14.70 1.26 -1.73
CA TYR A 39 -13.95 0.47 -0.76
C TYR A 39 -14.09 -1.01 -1.07
N ILE A 40 -12.99 -1.75 -1.01
CA ILE A 40 -12.96 -3.17 -1.32
C ILE A 40 -12.73 -3.97 -0.04
N TYR A 41 -13.71 -4.78 0.32
CA TYR A 41 -13.63 -5.81 1.34
C TYR A 41 -13.08 -7.10 0.73
N SER A 42 -11.86 -7.46 1.10
CA SER A 42 -11.27 -8.74 0.77
C SER A 42 -11.89 -9.84 1.63
N THR A 43 -12.45 -10.85 0.99
CA THR A 43 -13.08 -11.98 1.68
C THR A 43 -12.04 -12.84 2.40
N ARG A 44 -12.45 -14.01 2.90
CA ARG A 44 -11.52 -14.96 3.52
C ARG A 44 -10.33 -15.26 2.58
N PRO A 45 -9.12 -15.42 3.13
CA PRO A 45 -8.80 -15.47 4.56
C PRO A 45 -8.70 -14.09 5.25
N LEU A 46 -8.59 -12.99 4.49
CA LEU A 46 -8.27 -11.66 5.04
C LEU A 46 -9.44 -11.03 5.82
N SER A 47 -10.66 -11.16 5.31
CA SER A 47 -11.90 -10.69 5.98
C SER A 47 -11.83 -9.23 6.48
N LYS A 48 -11.35 -8.33 5.63
CA LYS A 48 -11.11 -6.91 5.97
C LYS A 48 -11.24 -6.00 4.76
N ILE A 49 -11.46 -4.71 4.98
CA ILE A 49 -11.33 -3.68 3.93
C ILE A 49 -9.85 -3.37 3.74
N GLU A 50 -9.39 -3.34 2.49
CA GLU A 50 -7.97 -3.11 2.15
C GLU A 50 -7.74 -1.98 1.16
N PHE A 51 -8.68 -1.71 0.26
CA PHE A 51 -8.47 -0.80 -0.85
C PHE A 51 -9.53 0.29 -0.87
N LYS A 52 -9.11 1.51 -1.18
CA LYS A 52 -9.93 2.66 -1.53
C LYS A 52 -9.62 3.03 -2.98
N CYS A 53 -10.64 3.06 -3.81
CA CYS A 53 -10.54 3.27 -5.25
C CYS A 53 -11.47 4.40 -5.68
N ILE A 54 -11.18 5.00 -6.84
CA ILE A 54 -12.07 5.95 -7.52
C ILE A 54 -12.50 5.37 -8.86
N VAL A 55 -13.77 5.55 -9.20
CA VAL A 55 -14.31 5.19 -10.51
C VAL A 55 -13.83 6.21 -11.54
N GLU A 56 -13.05 5.76 -12.53
CA GLU A 56 -12.56 6.62 -13.62
C GLU A 56 -13.38 6.49 -14.89
N LYS A 57 -13.92 5.30 -15.15
CA LYS A 57 -14.71 5.00 -16.34
C LYS A 57 -15.81 4.01 -15.98
N ILE A 58 -16.92 4.09 -16.71
CA ILE A 58 -18.08 3.20 -16.60
C ILE A 58 -18.47 2.69 -17.98
N ASP A 59 -19.37 1.72 -18.03
CA ASP A 59 -19.96 1.18 -19.27
C ASP A 59 -18.94 0.63 -20.27
N ILE A 60 -17.80 0.13 -19.78
CA ILE A 60 -16.77 -0.51 -20.60
C ILE A 60 -17.29 -1.89 -21.04
N GLN A 61 -17.22 -2.18 -22.33
CA GLN A 61 -17.57 -3.50 -22.85
C GLN A 61 -16.43 -4.49 -22.61
N PHE A 62 -16.73 -5.78 -22.48
CA PHE A 62 -15.71 -6.83 -22.24
C PHE A 62 -14.56 -6.82 -23.27
N LYS A 63 -14.83 -6.46 -24.53
CA LYS A 63 -13.78 -6.39 -25.57
C LYS A 63 -12.77 -5.25 -25.36
N ASP A 64 -13.14 -4.26 -24.55
CA ASP A 64 -12.39 -3.02 -24.32
C ASP A 64 -11.79 -2.96 -22.90
N ILE A 65 -11.95 -4.03 -22.10
CA ILE A 65 -11.31 -4.13 -20.78
C ILE A 65 -9.82 -4.42 -20.93
N THR A 66 -9.07 -4.06 -19.91
CA THR A 66 -7.65 -4.43 -19.80
C THR A 66 -7.50 -5.95 -19.72
N ASP A 67 -6.56 -6.49 -20.49
CA ASP A 67 -6.22 -7.91 -20.41
C ASP A 67 -5.51 -8.20 -19.08
N ASP A 68 -6.29 -8.73 -18.13
CA ASP A 68 -5.87 -9.06 -16.78
C ASP A 68 -5.94 -10.56 -16.51
N LYS A 69 -5.97 -11.37 -17.58
CA LYS A 69 -6.16 -12.83 -17.54
C LYS A 69 -5.18 -13.53 -16.60
N GLU A 70 -3.94 -13.04 -16.50
CA GLU A 70 -2.90 -13.58 -15.62
C GLU A 70 -3.29 -13.56 -14.12
N PHE A 71 -4.23 -12.70 -13.71
CA PHE A 71 -4.66 -12.58 -12.32
C PHE A 71 -5.86 -13.45 -11.97
N TRP A 72 -6.50 -14.06 -12.96
CA TRP A 72 -7.61 -14.98 -12.76
C TRP A 72 -7.08 -16.37 -12.40
N ILE A 73 -7.52 -16.90 -11.27
CA ILE A 73 -7.17 -18.25 -10.82
C ILE A 73 -8.03 -19.30 -11.54
N ASN A 74 -9.24 -18.90 -11.93
CA ASN A 74 -10.17 -19.74 -12.69
C ASN A 74 -10.54 -19.06 -14.01
N GLU A 75 -10.07 -19.62 -15.13
CA GLU A 75 -10.34 -19.08 -16.48
C GLU A 75 -11.83 -19.14 -16.85
N ASP A 76 -12.60 -20.09 -16.33
CA ASP A 76 -14.03 -20.20 -16.63
C ASP A 76 -14.80 -19.00 -16.06
N GLU A 77 -14.39 -18.49 -14.89
CA GLU A 77 -14.98 -17.28 -14.29
C GLU A 77 -14.65 -16.01 -15.08
N TYR A 78 -13.48 -15.95 -15.76
CA TYR A 78 -13.11 -14.81 -16.61
C TYR A 78 -14.09 -14.64 -17.77
N TYR A 79 -14.40 -15.74 -18.46
CA TYR A 79 -15.24 -15.70 -19.66
C TYR A 79 -16.74 -15.74 -19.39
N LYS A 80 -17.16 -16.13 -18.18
CA LYS A 80 -18.57 -16.22 -17.76
C LYS A 80 -19.31 -14.89 -17.89
N TRP A 81 -18.60 -13.76 -17.84
CA TRP A 81 -19.19 -12.43 -17.72
C TRP A 81 -19.00 -11.52 -18.94
N LYS A 82 -18.64 -12.09 -20.11
CA LYS A 82 -18.41 -11.37 -21.38
C LYS A 82 -19.51 -10.39 -21.82
N LYS A 83 -20.75 -10.63 -21.40
CA LYS A 83 -21.92 -9.79 -21.76
C LYS A 83 -22.18 -8.64 -20.78
N ARG A 84 -21.37 -8.50 -19.73
CA ARG A 84 -21.55 -7.46 -18.71
C ARG A 84 -20.73 -6.22 -19.04
N LEU A 85 -21.15 -5.11 -18.44
CA LEU A 85 -20.41 -3.87 -18.43
C LEU A 85 -19.43 -3.85 -17.25
N TYR A 86 -18.36 -3.09 -17.44
CA TYR A 86 -17.27 -2.94 -16.49
C TYR A 86 -17.04 -1.46 -16.19
N SER A 87 -16.54 -1.20 -14.99
CA SER A 87 -16.13 0.11 -14.54
C SER A 87 -14.65 0.06 -14.19
N ARG A 88 -13.87 1.00 -14.72
CA ARG A 88 -12.46 1.13 -14.34
C ARG A 88 -12.37 1.79 -12.99
N ILE A 89 -11.84 1.05 -12.02
CA ILE A 89 -11.61 1.56 -10.66
C ILE A 89 -10.11 1.69 -10.47
N ARG A 90 -9.63 2.92 -10.26
CA ARG A 90 -8.23 3.21 -9.99
C ARG A 90 -7.98 3.19 -8.50
N LEU A 91 -6.90 2.54 -8.08
CA LEU A 91 -6.48 2.56 -6.68
C LEU A 91 -6.11 4.01 -6.28
N ILE A 92 -6.69 4.46 -5.17
CA ILE A 92 -6.28 5.70 -4.49
C ILE A 92 -5.33 5.35 -3.36
N GLU A 93 -5.76 4.43 -2.48
CA GLU A 93 -5.06 4.14 -1.24
C GLU A 93 -5.27 2.68 -0.83
N ARG A 94 -4.25 2.09 -0.19
CA ARG A 94 -4.32 0.77 0.42
C ARG A 94 -4.01 0.86 1.90
N THR A 95 -4.81 0.22 2.73
CA THR A 95 -4.54 0.10 4.17
C THR A 95 -4.09 -1.32 4.52
N ALA A 96 -3.07 -1.43 5.37
CA ALA A 96 -2.58 -2.70 5.88
C ALA A 96 -3.13 -3.03 7.28
N GLY A 97 -3.77 -2.06 7.95
CA GLY A 97 -4.11 -2.12 9.37
C GLY A 97 -5.15 -3.17 9.74
N GLY A 98 -5.01 -3.75 10.93
CA GLY A 98 -5.97 -4.70 11.53
C GLY A 98 -7.24 -4.03 12.07
N ASN A 99 -7.48 -2.76 11.78
CA ASN A 99 -8.62 -1.99 12.29
C ASN A 99 -9.87 -2.06 11.39
N LEU A 100 -9.73 -2.52 10.16
CA LEU A 100 -10.86 -2.70 9.23
C LEU A 100 -11.25 -4.17 9.04
N THR A 101 -11.05 -5.00 10.05
CA THR A 101 -11.51 -6.41 10.04
C THR A 101 -13.03 -6.48 10.17
N LEU A 102 -13.64 -7.58 9.74
CA LEU A 102 -15.10 -7.78 9.80
C LEU A 102 -15.67 -7.54 11.21
N ASN A 103 -14.99 -7.99 12.27
CA ASN A 103 -15.46 -7.81 13.64
C ASN A 103 -15.51 -6.33 14.02
N LYS A 104 -14.43 -5.59 13.76
CA LYS A 104 -14.37 -4.15 14.04
C LYS A 104 -15.36 -3.35 13.18
N LEU A 105 -15.55 -3.73 11.92
CA LEU A 105 -16.56 -3.12 11.06
C LEU A 105 -17.97 -3.35 11.63
N LYS A 106 -18.25 -4.54 12.18
CA LYS A 106 -19.54 -4.84 12.81
C LYS A 106 -19.79 -4.03 14.08
N GLU A 107 -18.78 -3.89 14.92
CA GLU A 107 -18.81 -3.02 16.11
C GLU A 107 -19.11 -1.55 15.74
N ASN A 108 -18.72 -1.13 14.53
CA ASN A 108 -18.90 0.23 14.01
C ASN A 108 -20.01 0.34 12.94
N GLY A 109 -21.02 -0.54 12.98
CA GLY A 109 -22.28 -0.36 12.23
C GLY A 109 -22.45 -1.24 10.98
N LEU A 110 -21.46 -2.03 10.58
CA LEU A 110 -21.62 -2.99 9.48
C LEU A 110 -22.44 -4.19 9.95
N LYS A 111 -23.60 -4.47 9.32
CA LYS A 111 -24.43 -5.62 9.76
C LYS A 111 -23.78 -6.98 9.49
N ALA A 112 -23.20 -7.15 8.30
CA ALA A 112 -22.60 -8.39 7.84
C ALA A 112 -21.58 -8.13 6.74
N ALA A 113 -20.77 -9.14 6.42
CA ALA A 113 -19.84 -9.05 5.29
C ALA A 113 -20.61 -8.81 3.97
N PRO A 114 -20.16 -7.89 3.12
CA PRO A 114 -20.85 -7.58 1.87
C PRO A 114 -20.91 -8.84 0.99
N GLN A 115 -22.10 -9.15 0.49
CA GLN A 115 -22.34 -10.16 -0.55
C GLN A 115 -22.54 -9.54 -1.94
N GLY A 116 -22.49 -8.21 -2.01
CA GLY A 116 -22.70 -7.39 -3.19
C GLY A 116 -22.37 -5.92 -2.87
N PRO A 117 -22.53 -5.00 -3.84
CA PRO A 117 -22.30 -3.58 -3.61
C PRO A 117 -23.28 -2.99 -2.59
N ILE A 118 -22.75 -2.30 -1.58
CA ILE A 118 -23.52 -1.61 -0.54
C ILE A 118 -23.15 -0.13 -0.56
N LYS A 119 -24.13 0.77 -0.47
CA LYS A 119 -23.86 2.20 -0.23
C LYS A 119 -23.47 2.41 1.22
N LEU A 120 -22.34 3.06 1.46
CA LEU A 120 -21.91 3.42 2.81
C LEU A 120 -22.66 4.66 3.30
N LYS A 121 -23.03 4.65 4.59
CA LYS A 121 -23.62 5.79 5.31
C LYS A 121 -22.54 6.50 6.12
N ASP A 122 -22.81 7.72 6.53
CA ASP A 122 -21.82 8.63 7.13
C ASP A 122 -21.16 8.09 8.41
N ASP A 123 -21.89 7.31 9.21
CA ASP A 123 -21.43 6.71 10.47
C ASP A 123 -20.28 5.71 10.25
N ILE A 124 -20.52 4.70 9.42
CA ILE A 124 -19.51 3.69 9.07
C ILE A 124 -18.43 4.27 8.15
N LEU A 125 -18.80 5.19 7.27
CA LEU A 125 -17.85 5.84 6.36
C LEU A 125 -16.79 6.61 7.14
N SER A 126 -17.20 7.37 8.15
CA SER A 126 -16.28 8.11 9.02
C SER A 126 -15.28 7.19 9.73
N TYR A 127 -15.76 6.03 10.20
CA TYR A 127 -14.88 5.01 10.79
C TYR A 127 -13.88 4.46 9.77
N ILE A 128 -14.34 4.12 8.55
CA ILE A 128 -13.49 3.59 7.49
C ILE A 128 -12.43 4.63 7.09
N GLU A 129 -12.83 5.87 6.84
CA GLU A 129 -11.95 6.96 6.43
C GLU A 129 -10.88 7.30 7.46
N LYS A 130 -11.11 7.05 8.75
CA LYS A 130 -10.08 7.18 9.79
C LYS A 130 -8.84 6.30 9.53
N TYR A 131 -8.99 5.22 8.77
CA TYR A 131 -7.89 4.30 8.45
C TYR A 131 -7.46 4.38 6.99
N PHE A 132 -8.03 5.34 6.25
CA PHE A 132 -7.60 5.78 4.93
C PHE A 132 -7.17 7.25 5.05
N HIS A 133 -5.96 7.41 5.57
CA HIS A 133 -5.30 8.69 5.70
C HIS A 133 -4.00 8.58 4.93
N LYS A 134 -3.93 9.30 3.80
CA LYS A 134 -2.72 9.63 3.04
C LYS A 134 -1.46 9.00 3.65
N ASP A 135 -1.13 7.83 3.13
CA ASP A 135 0.23 7.34 2.99
C ASP A 135 1.02 7.04 4.27
N LEU A 136 0.86 5.82 4.79
CA LEU A 136 1.95 5.12 5.48
C LEU A 136 2.88 4.36 4.50
N THR A 137 2.51 4.31 3.22
CA THR A 137 3.25 3.63 2.14
C THR A 137 3.92 4.59 1.16
N ASP A 138 3.53 5.86 1.15
CA ASP A 138 4.02 6.94 0.28
C ASP A 138 4.61 8.07 1.13
N ILE A 139 5.12 7.75 2.32
CA ILE A 139 6.02 8.67 3.03
C ILE A 139 7.34 8.64 2.25
N THR A 140 7.43 9.45 1.21
CA THR A 140 8.71 9.94 0.72
C THR A 140 9.27 10.83 1.82
N PHE A 141 10.22 10.30 2.58
CA PHE A 141 10.90 11.14 3.55
C PHE A 141 11.67 12.22 2.80
N PRO A 142 11.75 13.46 3.31
CA PRO A 142 12.47 14.54 2.63
C PRO A 142 13.91 14.14 2.24
N ASP A 143 14.54 13.31 3.09
CA ASP A 143 15.88 12.77 2.87
C ASP A 143 15.99 11.74 1.72
N GLU A 144 14.86 11.26 1.20
CA GLU A 144 14.78 10.29 0.10
C GLU A 144 14.46 10.96 -1.26
N ILE A 145 14.44 12.29 -1.31
CA ILE A 145 14.26 13.07 -2.54
C ILE A 145 15.64 13.52 -3.03
N PRO A 146 16.05 13.22 -4.28
CA PRO A 146 17.26 13.81 -4.86
C PRO A 146 17.13 15.33 -4.84
N ASN A 147 18.02 16.00 -4.12
CA ASN A 147 18.00 17.45 -3.95
C ASN A 147 18.48 18.10 -5.25
N GLU A 148 17.56 18.58 -6.11
CA GLU A 148 17.94 19.54 -7.15
C GLU A 148 18.11 20.93 -6.51
N GLU A 149 19.19 21.60 -6.87
CA GLU A 149 19.66 22.86 -6.28
C GLU A 149 18.56 23.94 -6.25
N GLY A 150 18.20 24.37 -5.04
CA GLY A 150 17.32 25.53 -4.83
C GLY A 150 16.87 25.65 -3.38
N LEU A 151 17.36 26.67 -2.68
CA LEU A 151 16.88 27.04 -1.34
C LEU A 151 15.55 27.79 -1.46
N TYR A 152 14.45 27.06 -1.70
CA TYR A 152 13.10 27.62 -1.64
C TYR A 152 12.25 26.82 -0.64
N GLU A 153 11.97 27.40 0.53
CA GLU A 153 10.98 26.86 1.46
C GLU A 153 9.56 27.05 0.88
N GLY A 154 8.72 26.01 0.99
CA GLY A 154 7.29 26.09 0.67
C GLY A 154 6.92 25.97 -0.81
N VAL A 155 7.88 25.76 -1.71
CA VAL A 155 7.58 25.43 -3.12
C VAL A 155 7.24 23.94 -3.21
N GLY A 156 6.00 23.63 -3.61
CA GLY A 156 5.59 22.25 -3.88
C GLY A 156 6.35 21.69 -5.09
N VAL A 157 7.46 21.00 -4.85
CA VAL A 157 8.20 20.31 -5.90
C VAL A 157 7.48 19.00 -6.22
N SER A 158 6.85 18.92 -7.39
CA SER A 158 6.34 17.65 -7.91
C SER A 158 7.52 16.85 -8.50
N VAL A 159 8.21 16.08 -7.67
CA VAL A 159 9.24 15.16 -8.16
C VAL A 159 8.54 13.93 -8.74
N LYS A 160 8.75 13.67 -10.04
CA LYS A 160 8.42 12.36 -10.64
C LYS A 160 9.39 11.34 -10.06
N VAL A 161 9.07 10.77 -8.91
CA VAL A 161 9.81 9.64 -8.37
C VAL A 161 9.54 8.48 -9.32
N SER A 162 10.58 8.01 -10.03
CA SER A 162 10.49 6.82 -10.87
C SER A 162 9.96 5.67 -10.01
N ARG A 163 8.75 5.21 -10.34
CA ARG A 163 7.96 4.16 -9.67
C ARG A 163 8.71 2.83 -9.48
N TYR A 164 9.93 2.74 -9.98
CA TYR A 164 10.81 1.58 -9.94
C TYR A 164 11.60 1.45 -8.62
N GLU A 165 11.88 2.55 -7.90
CA GLU A 165 12.89 2.52 -6.82
C GLU A 165 12.37 2.22 -5.41
N ARG A 166 11.06 2.18 -5.17
CA ARG A 166 10.50 1.82 -3.86
C ARG A 166 9.22 1.02 -4.04
N SER A 167 9.37 -0.29 -4.27
CA SER A 167 8.21 -1.19 -4.25
C SER A 167 7.56 -1.10 -2.85
N SER A 168 6.41 -0.42 -2.78
CA SER A 168 5.58 -0.33 -1.57
C SER A 168 5.23 -1.72 -1.02
N ILE A 169 5.30 -2.75 -1.86
CA ILE A 169 5.06 -4.15 -1.52
C ILE A 169 6.31 -4.85 -1.02
N ALA A 170 7.50 -4.57 -1.55
CA ALA A 170 8.74 -5.03 -0.93
C ALA A 170 8.88 -4.43 0.49
N ARG A 171 8.57 -3.13 0.64
CA ARG A 171 8.50 -2.47 1.96
C ARG A 171 7.49 -3.15 2.88
N LYS A 172 6.25 -3.35 2.42
CA LYS A 172 5.20 -4.00 3.21
C LYS A 172 5.59 -5.43 3.61
N LYS A 173 6.10 -6.23 2.68
CA LYS A 173 6.56 -7.60 2.93
C LYS A 173 7.75 -7.64 3.88
N CYS A 174 8.67 -6.66 3.80
CA CYS A 174 9.75 -6.49 4.76
C CYS A 174 9.20 -6.26 6.17
N ILE A 175 8.25 -5.32 6.35
CA ILE A 175 7.64 -5.03 7.66
C ILE A 175 6.80 -6.21 8.17
N GLU A 176 6.05 -6.90 7.30
CA GLU A 176 5.28 -8.10 7.67
C GLU A 176 6.20 -9.25 8.12
N TYR A 177 7.39 -9.37 7.52
CA TYR A 177 8.35 -10.43 7.83
C TYR A 177 9.23 -10.11 9.04
N HIS A 178 9.80 -8.91 9.10
CA HIS A 178 10.76 -8.48 10.13
C HIS A 178 10.11 -7.76 11.31
N GLY A 179 8.86 -7.31 11.17
CA GLY A 179 8.20 -6.43 12.12
C GLY A 179 8.48 -4.94 11.88
N SER A 180 7.94 -4.10 12.77
CA SER A 180 8.06 -2.63 12.72
C SER A 180 9.05 -2.06 13.75
N ASP A 181 9.76 -2.92 14.47
CA ASP A 181 10.79 -2.52 15.42
C ASP A 181 12.09 -2.21 14.68
N CYS A 182 12.76 -1.13 15.03
CA CYS A 182 14.03 -0.77 14.41
C CYS A 182 15.10 -1.82 14.70
N ILE A 183 15.69 -2.42 13.66
CA ILE A 183 16.71 -3.46 13.83
C ILE A 183 18.01 -2.92 14.47
N VAL A 184 18.25 -1.61 14.38
CA VAL A 184 19.44 -0.94 14.90
C VAL A 184 19.31 -0.61 16.39
N CYS A 185 18.26 0.11 16.78
CA CYS A 185 18.10 0.63 18.16
C CYS A 185 16.93 0.03 18.94
N GLY A 186 16.13 -0.85 18.32
CA GLY A 186 14.95 -1.46 18.95
C GLY A 186 13.75 -0.53 19.14
N PHE A 187 13.81 0.71 18.67
CA PHE A 187 12.70 1.65 18.78
C PHE A 187 11.47 1.16 18.02
N SER A 188 10.31 1.29 18.64
CA SER A 188 9.03 0.85 18.09
C SER A 188 8.01 1.98 18.24
N PHE A 189 7.50 2.47 17.12
CA PHE A 189 6.54 3.57 17.11
C PHE A 189 5.21 3.17 17.73
N GLY A 190 4.69 1.98 17.40
CA GLY A 190 3.45 1.46 17.99
C GLY A 190 3.53 1.32 19.51
N LYS A 191 4.66 0.83 20.05
CA LYS A 191 4.85 0.70 21.51
C LYS A 191 4.95 2.05 22.23
N VAL A 192 5.51 3.07 21.59
CA VAL A 192 5.78 4.38 22.22
C VAL A 192 4.62 5.35 22.04
N TYR A 193 4.03 5.40 20.85
CA TYR A 193 2.99 6.36 20.47
C TYR A 193 1.59 5.74 20.40
N GLY A 194 1.47 4.41 20.47
CA GLY A 194 0.19 3.70 20.41
C GLY A 194 -0.31 3.45 18.98
N ASP A 195 -1.55 3.00 18.89
CA ASP A 195 -2.15 2.41 17.69
C ASP A 195 -2.06 3.26 16.42
N PHE A 196 -2.04 4.59 16.53
CA PHE A 196 -1.96 5.48 15.37
C PHE A 196 -0.61 5.40 14.65
N ALA A 197 0.45 4.98 15.36
CA ALA A 197 1.80 4.84 14.84
C ALA A 197 2.19 3.36 14.62
N GLU A 198 1.21 2.45 14.72
CA GLU A 198 1.41 1.03 14.49
C GLU A 198 1.88 0.78 13.04
N GLY A 199 2.96 0.01 12.88
CA GLY A 199 3.58 -0.24 11.57
C GLY A 199 4.36 0.95 10.98
N PHE A 200 4.45 2.09 11.68
CA PHE A 200 5.27 3.23 11.23
C PHE A 200 6.76 2.93 11.44
N ILE A 201 7.49 2.73 10.34
CA ILE A 201 8.94 2.50 10.34
C ILE A 201 9.52 2.81 8.94
N HIS A 202 10.78 3.20 8.82
CA HIS A 202 11.45 3.28 7.52
C HIS A 202 11.94 1.89 7.12
N VAL A 203 12.19 1.69 5.83
CA VAL A 203 12.84 0.48 5.31
C VAL A 203 14.08 0.89 4.53
N HIS A 204 15.21 0.33 4.93
CA HIS A 204 16.52 0.61 4.36
C HIS A 204 16.97 -0.56 3.48
N HIS A 205 17.62 -0.25 2.35
CA HIS A 205 18.31 -1.25 1.56
C HIS A 205 19.67 -1.55 2.19
N VAL A 206 19.94 -2.80 2.52
CA VAL A 206 21.23 -3.25 3.07
C VAL A 206 22.36 -2.99 2.08
N THR A 207 22.10 -3.20 0.78
CA THR A 207 23.02 -2.90 -0.32
C THR A 207 22.50 -1.67 -1.07
N PRO A 208 23.30 -0.60 -1.23
CA PRO A 208 22.88 0.60 -1.95
C PRO A 208 22.45 0.30 -3.39
N LEU A 209 21.30 0.83 -3.81
CA LEU A 209 20.79 0.65 -5.18
C LEU A 209 21.78 1.14 -6.26
N SER A 210 22.63 2.13 -5.95
CA SER A 210 23.67 2.63 -6.85
C SER A 210 24.73 1.59 -7.22
N GLU A 211 24.87 0.52 -6.44
CA GLU A 211 25.79 -0.59 -6.70
C GLU A 211 25.11 -1.73 -7.49
N ILE A 212 23.78 -1.66 -7.67
CA ILE A 212 22.97 -2.67 -8.35
C ILE A 212 22.76 -2.24 -9.80
N ASN A 213 23.62 -2.73 -10.69
CA ASN A 213 23.50 -2.50 -12.13
C ASN A 213 22.49 -3.48 -12.77
N ALA A 214 21.42 -2.94 -13.36
CA ALA A 214 20.33 -3.59 -14.12
C ALA A 214 19.09 -4.03 -13.32
N GLU A 215 17.98 -4.27 -14.04
CA GLU A 215 16.66 -4.67 -13.52
C GLU A 215 16.79 -5.72 -12.40
N TYR A 216 16.60 -5.27 -11.16
CA TYR A 216 16.81 -6.09 -9.97
C TYR A 216 15.49 -6.35 -9.26
N LYS A 217 15.19 -7.63 -9.05
CA LYS A 217 14.06 -8.03 -8.23
C LYS A 217 14.48 -8.03 -6.76
N VAL A 218 14.05 -7.01 -6.02
CA VAL A 218 14.29 -6.89 -4.58
C VAL A 218 13.76 -8.11 -3.81
N ASP A 219 14.64 -8.74 -3.05
CA ASP A 219 14.34 -9.71 -2.01
C ASP A 219 14.07 -8.97 -0.69
N TYR A 220 12.80 -8.74 -0.41
CA TYR A 220 12.34 -8.05 0.80
C TYR A 220 12.81 -8.67 2.13
N LYS A 221 13.30 -9.92 2.13
CA LYS A 221 13.82 -10.57 3.35
C LYS A 221 15.27 -10.19 3.62
N ASN A 222 16.08 -10.15 2.57
CA ASN A 222 17.53 -10.06 2.69
C ASN A 222 18.06 -8.66 2.34
N ASP A 223 17.41 -7.97 1.42
CA ASP A 223 17.87 -6.66 0.95
C ASP A 223 17.28 -5.52 1.75
N LEU A 224 16.18 -5.77 2.46
CA LEU A 224 15.40 -4.74 3.14
C LEU A 224 15.33 -5.01 4.65
N ILE A 225 15.51 -3.94 5.43
CA ILE A 225 15.41 -4.00 6.89
C ILE A 225 14.62 -2.81 7.47
N PRO A 226 13.83 -3.04 8.54
CA PRO A 226 13.13 -1.96 9.24
C PRO A 226 14.09 -1.13 10.12
N VAL A 227 14.09 0.19 9.92
CA VAL A 227 14.87 1.15 10.72
C VAL A 227 14.06 2.38 11.10
N CYS A 228 14.32 2.99 12.26
CA CYS A 228 13.65 4.23 12.62
C CYS A 228 14.20 5.41 11.80
N PRO A 229 13.45 6.52 11.67
CA PRO A 229 13.88 7.69 10.90
C PRO A 229 15.29 8.18 11.26
N ASN A 230 15.60 8.20 12.57
CA ASN A 230 16.91 8.64 13.05
C ASN A 230 18.04 7.71 12.64
N CYS A 231 17.84 6.38 12.73
CA CYS A 231 18.85 5.42 12.31
C CYS A 231 18.99 5.41 10.79
N HIS A 232 17.88 5.55 10.06
CA HIS A 232 17.87 5.65 8.60
C HIS A 232 18.73 6.81 8.12
N ALA A 233 18.51 8.01 8.67
CA ALA A 233 19.29 9.19 8.33
C ALA A 233 20.79 9.01 8.60
N MET A 234 21.16 8.27 9.67
CA MET A 234 22.56 7.99 9.97
C MET A 234 23.20 6.95 9.04
N LEU A 235 22.44 5.97 8.55
CA LEU A 235 22.92 5.00 7.55
C LEU A 235 23.17 5.67 6.19
N HIS A 236 22.35 6.66 5.82
CA HIS A 236 22.56 7.49 4.63
C HIS A 236 23.59 8.62 4.82
N LYS A 237 24.17 8.77 6.02
CA LYS A 237 25.21 9.77 6.28
C LYS A 237 26.60 9.15 6.11
N LYS A 238 27.42 9.77 5.26
CA LYS A 238 28.83 9.37 5.10
C LYS A 238 29.65 9.73 6.32
N LYS A 239 30.51 8.81 6.75
CA LYS A 239 31.57 9.05 7.73
C LYS A 239 32.92 9.00 7.00
N GLY A 240 33.37 10.16 6.51
CA GLY A 240 34.48 10.23 5.57
C GLY A 240 34.00 9.91 4.15
N SER A 241 34.63 8.91 3.49
CA SER A 241 34.26 8.47 2.14
C SER A 241 33.21 7.36 2.09
N GLU A 242 32.88 6.74 3.23
CA GLU A 242 32.06 5.52 3.29
C GLU A 242 30.74 5.74 4.05
N TYR A 243 29.71 4.98 3.69
CA TYR A 243 28.47 4.87 4.46
C TYR A 243 28.66 3.92 5.65
N LEU A 244 27.89 4.14 6.72
CA LEU A 244 27.93 3.25 7.88
C LEU A 244 27.15 1.96 7.61
N SER A 245 27.71 0.83 8.02
CA SER A 245 26.96 -0.42 8.10
C SER A 245 25.99 -0.42 9.31
N ILE A 246 25.00 -1.31 9.25
CA ILE A 246 24.04 -1.54 10.35
C ILE A 246 24.78 -1.92 11.64
N GLU A 247 25.78 -2.80 11.54
CA GLU A 247 26.59 -3.29 12.66
C GLU A 247 27.42 -2.15 13.25
N GLN A 248 28.03 -1.33 12.40
CA GLN A 248 28.80 -0.16 12.85
C GLN A 248 27.90 0.83 13.60
N LEU A 249 26.69 1.10 13.10
CA LEU A 249 25.75 1.99 13.76
C LEU A 249 25.23 1.42 15.09
N LYS A 250 24.97 0.09 15.14
CA LYS A 250 24.63 -0.61 16.39
C LYS A 250 25.71 -0.43 17.45
N GLU A 251 26.98 -0.61 17.09
CA GLU A 251 28.10 -0.46 18.02
C GLU A 251 28.27 0.99 18.51
N ILE A 252 27.96 1.98 17.67
CA ILE A 252 27.94 3.40 18.11
C ILE A 252 26.85 3.63 19.16
N ILE A 253 25.66 3.07 18.96
CA ILE A 253 24.53 3.26 19.88
C ILE A 253 24.73 2.52 21.21
N LYS A 254 25.29 1.31 21.19
CA LYS A 254 25.59 0.53 22.41
C LYS A 254 26.66 1.15 23.31
N ARG A 255 27.45 2.10 22.80
CA ARG A 255 28.45 2.84 23.59
C ARG A 255 27.85 3.97 24.44
N LYS A 256 26.53 4.14 24.41
CA LYS A 256 25.76 4.99 25.34
C LYS A 256 25.17 4.14 26.44
#